data_AF-A0A0F4YFN6-F1
#
_entry.id   AF-A0A0F4YFN6-F1
#
_cell.length_a   1.000
_cell.length_b   1.000
_cell.length_c   1.000
_cell.angle_alpha   90.00
_cell.angle_beta   90.00
_cell.angle_gamma   90.00
#
_symmetry.space_group_name_H-M   'P 1'
#
loop_
_entity.id
_entity.type
_entity.pdbx_description
1 polymer ?
#
loop_
_entity_poly.entity_id
_entity_poly.type
_entity_poly.pdbx_seq_one_letter_code
_entity_poly.pdbx_strand_id
1 'polypeptide(L)'
;RCMAMHSAAILAAENRALKAANEKQKRKQERRRTYIGQEDALTIEEGIDRVRRANEEESRVVEVTEERPQKRAARQCSICGTVGHTARTCSQRTRNSS
;
A
#
# COMPACT_ATOMS: atom_id res chain seq x y z
N ARG A 1 -45.46 39.21 38.08
CA ARG A 1 -44.94 37.85 37.78
C ARG A 1 -43.64 38.02 37.00
N CYS A 2 -42.49 37.61 37.55
CA CYS A 2 -41.17 38.04 37.05
C CYS A 2 -40.65 37.09 35.94
N MET A 3 -41.02 37.38 34.69
CA MET A 3 -40.65 36.58 33.50
C MET A 3 -39.12 36.43 33.34
N ALA A 4 -38.34 37.40 33.82
CA ALA A 4 -36.89 37.38 33.76
C ALA A 4 -36.24 36.31 34.65
N MET A 5 -36.81 35.99 35.81
CA MET A 5 -36.28 34.93 36.66
C MET A 5 -36.59 33.55 36.10
N HIS A 6 -37.76 33.39 35.49
CA HIS A 6 -38.13 32.15 34.84
C HIS A 6 -37.24 31.86 33.63
N SER A 7 -36.98 32.87 32.80
CA SER A 7 -36.06 32.72 31.66
C SER A 7 -34.63 32.44 32.09
N ALA A 8 -34.12 33.11 33.13
CA ALA A 8 -32.80 32.85 33.67
C ALA A 8 -32.63 31.40 34.16
N ALA A 9 -33.67 30.84 34.80
CA ALA A 9 -33.65 29.45 35.25
C ALA A 9 -33.61 28.45 34.08
N ILE A 10 -34.39 28.69 33.03
CA ILE A 10 -34.38 27.87 31.80
C ILE A 10 -33.02 27.91 31.13
N LEU A 11 -32.48 29.12 30.91
CA LEU A 11 -31.17 29.30 30.29
C LEU A 11 -30.06 28.61 31.10
N ALA A 12 -30.10 28.69 32.43
CA ALA A 12 -29.12 28.02 33.29
C ALA A 12 -29.21 26.48 33.22
N ALA A 13 -30.42 25.93 33.00
CA ALA A 13 -30.61 24.49 32.81
C ALA A 13 -30.08 24.04 31.43
N GLU A 14 -30.41 24.78 30.38
CA GLU A 14 -29.91 24.53 29.02
C GLU A 14 -28.39 24.63 28.96
N ASN A 15 -27.79 25.66 29.59
CA ASN A 15 -26.34 25.82 29.61
C ASN A 15 -25.64 24.64 30.30
N ARG A 16 -26.23 24.13 31.39
CA ARG A 16 -25.73 22.91 32.07
C ARG A 16 -25.83 21.68 31.18
N ALA A 17 -26.96 21.48 30.52
CA ALA A 17 -27.16 20.37 29.59
C ALA A 17 -26.16 20.42 28.41
N LEU A 18 -25.97 21.61 27.83
CA LEU A 18 -25.02 21.85 26.74
C LEU A 18 -23.58 21.57 27.19
N LYS A 19 -23.17 22.04 28.38
CA LYS A 19 -21.83 21.77 28.92
C LYS A 19 -21.60 20.28 29.14
N ALA A 20 -22.57 19.56 29.72
CA ALA A 20 -22.48 18.13 29.94
C ALA A 20 -22.37 17.33 28.62
N ALA A 21 -23.17 17.71 27.61
CA ALA A 21 -23.09 17.10 26.29
C ALA A 21 -21.74 17.36 25.61
N ASN A 22 -21.22 18.58 25.71
CA ASN A 22 -19.94 18.97 25.13
C ASN A 22 -18.78 18.20 25.78
N GLU A 23 -18.79 18.07 27.11
CA GLU A 23 -17.79 17.29 27.83
C GLU A 23 -17.82 15.81 27.43
N LYS A 24 -19.01 15.21 27.29
CA LYS A 24 -19.16 13.84 26.78
C LYS A 24 -18.61 13.69 25.36
N GLN A 25 -18.84 14.68 24.49
CA GLN A 25 -18.32 14.68 23.13
C GLN A 25 -16.79 14.80 23.11
N LYS A 26 -16.20 15.68 23.92
CA LYS A 26 -14.75 15.80 24.07
C LYS A 26 -14.11 14.50 24.53
N ARG A 27 -14.65 13.90 25.60
CA ARG A 27 -14.20 12.58 26.09
C ARG A 27 -14.30 11.50 25.00
N LYS A 28 -15.35 11.51 24.18
CA LYS A 28 -15.49 10.57 23.04
C LYS A 28 -14.44 10.84 21.96
N GLN A 29 -14.17 12.09 21.63
CA GLN A 29 -13.14 12.46 20.66
C GLN A 29 -11.74 12.07 21.13
N GLU A 30 -11.41 12.31 22.40
CA GLU A 30 -10.14 11.89 23.01
C GLU A 30 -9.97 10.38 22.96
N ARG A 31 -10.99 9.61 23.39
CA ARG A 31 -10.97 8.14 23.29
C ARG A 31 -10.80 7.64 21.86
N ARG A 32 -11.46 8.27 20.89
CA ARG A 32 -11.31 7.91 19.46
C ARG A 32 -9.90 8.24 18.97
N ARG A 33 -9.33 9.38 19.39
CA ARG A 33 -7.96 9.77 19.04
C ARG A 33 -6.92 8.81 19.61
N THR A 34 -7.07 8.40 20.87
CA THR A 34 -6.15 7.42 21.48
C THR A 34 -6.29 6.05 20.82
N TYR A 35 -7.52 5.60 20.54
CA TYR A 35 -7.77 4.32 19.86
C TYR A 35 -7.11 4.25 18.47
N ILE A 36 -7.32 5.27 17.62
CA ILE A 36 -6.68 5.34 16.30
C ILE A 36 -5.15 5.45 16.44
N GLY A 37 -4.66 6.23 17.41
CA GLY A 37 -3.23 6.33 17.67
C GLY A 37 -2.60 5.03 18.21
N GLN A 38 -3.37 4.12 18.80
CA GLN A 38 -2.87 2.84 19.30
C GLN A 38 -2.96 1.73 18.24
N GLU A 39 -3.97 1.73 17.39
CA GLU A 39 -4.17 0.68 16.37
C GLU A 39 -3.54 1.02 15.01
N ASP A 40 -3.50 2.29 14.60
CA ASP A 40 -3.01 2.71 13.27
C ASP A 40 -1.65 3.43 13.32
N ALA A 41 -1.15 3.84 14.49
CA ALA A 41 0.16 4.49 14.56
C ALA A 41 1.25 3.44 14.71
N LEU A 42 2.09 3.31 13.67
CA LEU A 42 3.39 2.68 13.84
C LEU A 42 4.21 3.48 14.83
N THR A 43 4.84 2.79 15.76
CA THR A 43 5.91 3.38 16.56
C THR A 43 7.07 3.76 15.64
N ILE A 44 7.86 4.76 16.06
CA ILE A 44 9.03 5.24 15.29
C ILE A 44 9.99 4.07 15.01
N GLU A 45 10.16 3.17 15.98
CA GLU A 45 11.01 1.99 15.87
C GLU A 45 10.48 0.97 14.86
N GLU A 46 9.17 0.64 14.88
CA GLU A 46 8.55 -0.21 13.87
C GLU A 46 8.65 0.40 12.46
N GLY A 47 8.58 1.74 12.36
CA GLY A 47 8.76 2.47 11.11
C GLY A 47 10.18 2.32 10.55
N ILE A 48 11.19 2.48 11.42
CA ILE A 48 12.61 2.29 11.08
C ILE A 48 12.88 0.84 10.64
N ASP A 49 12.33 -0.13 11.37
CA ASP A 49 12.51 -1.55 11.06
C ASP A 49 11.92 -1.94 9.71
N ARG A 50 10.77 -1.36 9.33
CA ARG A 50 10.18 -1.57 7.99
C ARG A 50 11.06 -1.01 6.87
N VAL A 51 11.60 0.19 7.06
CA VAL A 51 12.54 0.80 6.10
C VAL A 51 13.82 -0.03 5.99
N ARG A 52 14.37 -0.50 7.11
CA ARG A 52 15.56 -1.35 7.13
C ARG A 52 15.31 -2.66 6.35
N ARG A 53 14.20 -3.35 6.60
CA ARG A 53 13.84 -4.58 5.88
C ARG A 53 13.65 -4.35 4.38
N ALA A 54 12.99 -3.26 4.00
CA ALA A 54 12.80 -2.91 2.59
C ALA A 54 14.14 -2.66 1.89
N ASN A 55 15.07 -1.94 2.53
CA ASN A 55 16.40 -1.70 1.98
C ASN A 55 17.26 -2.97 1.91
N GLU A 56 17.17 -3.87 2.90
CA GLU A 56 17.85 -5.17 2.88
C GLU A 56 17.32 -6.09 1.77
N GLU A 57 16.00 -6.08 1.55
CA GLU A 57 15.37 -6.82 0.46
C GLU A 57 15.76 -6.24 -0.91
N GLU A 58 15.78 -4.91 -1.05
CA GLU A 58 16.27 -4.23 -2.25
C GLU A 58 17.73 -4.57 -2.54
N SER A 59 18.60 -4.55 -1.52
CA SER A 59 20.00 -4.95 -1.67
C SER A 59 20.16 -6.40 -2.13
N ARG A 60 19.33 -7.32 -1.65
CA ARG A 60 19.33 -8.74 -2.09
C ARG A 60 18.85 -8.90 -3.52
N VAL A 61 17.86 -8.12 -3.97
CA VAL A 61 17.39 -8.16 -5.36
C VAL A 61 18.48 -7.66 -6.30
N VAL A 62 19.24 -6.62 -5.91
CA VAL A 62 20.37 -6.10 -6.69
C VAL A 62 21.47 -7.15 -6.83
N GLU A 63 21.84 -7.85 -5.75
CA GLU A 63 22.85 -8.93 -5.79
C GLU A 63 22.47 -10.08 -6.72
N VAL A 64 21.17 -10.43 -6.81
CA VAL A 64 20.68 -11.50 -7.71
C VAL A 64 20.65 -11.06 -9.18
N THR A 65 20.53 -9.76 -9.46
CA THR A 65 20.49 -9.24 -10.85
C THR A 65 21.86 -9.03 -11.50
N GLU A 66 22.94 -8.99 -10.71
CA GLU A 66 24.33 -8.93 -11.21
C GLU A 66 24.79 -10.26 -11.87
N GLU A 67 23.95 -11.30 -11.82
CA GLU A 67 24.15 -12.55 -12.54
C GLU A 67 23.92 -12.35 -14.05
N ARG A 68 25.01 -11.92 -14.74
CA ARG A 68 25.27 -11.91 -16.19
C ARG A 68 24.03 -12.07 -17.09
N PRO A 69 23.70 -11.11 -17.99
CA PRO A 69 22.60 -11.30 -18.93
C PRO A 69 22.78 -12.62 -19.68
N GLN A 70 21.87 -13.57 -19.43
CA GLN A 70 21.93 -14.88 -20.06
C GLN A 70 21.93 -14.64 -21.56
N LYS A 71 23.07 -14.91 -22.22
CA LYS A 71 23.22 -14.77 -23.66
C LYS A 71 22.24 -15.75 -24.29
N ARG A 72 21.07 -15.24 -24.69
CA ARG A 72 20.07 -16.03 -25.40
C ARG A 72 20.76 -16.66 -26.61
N ALA A 73 20.68 -17.98 -26.72
CA ALA A 73 21.21 -18.69 -27.87
C ALA A 73 20.63 -18.09 -29.16
N ALA A 74 21.45 -18.01 -30.20
CA ALA A 74 21.00 -17.51 -31.49
C ALA A 74 19.79 -18.31 -31.98
N ARG A 75 18.79 -17.61 -32.54
CA ARG A 75 17.58 -18.25 -33.06
C ARG A 75 17.93 -19.19 -34.22
N GLN A 76 17.66 -20.48 -34.03
CA GLN A 76 17.82 -21.52 -35.04
C GLN A 76 16.51 -21.77 -35.78
N CYS A 77 16.59 -22.16 -37.05
CA CYS A 77 15.44 -22.59 -37.82
C CYS A 77 14.87 -23.91 -37.25
N SER A 78 13.57 -23.98 -36.97
CA SER A 78 12.94 -25.19 -36.41
C SER A 78 12.81 -26.35 -37.41
N ILE A 79 13.11 -26.13 -38.69
CA ILE A 79 13.06 -27.17 -39.73
C ILE A 79 14.44 -27.78 -39.97
N CYS A 80 15.50 -26.95 -40.08
CA CYS A 80 16.84 -27.41 -40.44
C CYS A 80 17.94 -27.09 -39.42
N GLY A 81 17.61 -26.43 -38.30
CA GLY A 81 18.54 -26.13 -37.20
C GLY A 81 19.57 -25.04 -37.47
N THR A 82 19.67 -24.49 -38.69
CA THR A 82 20.67 -23.46 -38.99
C THR A 82 20.19 -22.06 -38.60
N VAL A 83 21.13 -21.19 -38.25
CA VAL A 83 20.88 -19.77 -37.92
C VAL A 83 20.82 -18.93 -39.20
N GLY A 84 20.14 -17.77 -39.14
CA GLY A 84 20.08 -16.81 -40.25
C GLY A 84 18.79 -16.84 -41.08
N HIS A 85 17.87 -17.77 -40.82
CA HIS A 85 16.54 -17.77 -41.43
C HIS A 85 15.49 -18.39 -40.49
N THR A 86 14.20 -18.25 -40.83
CA THR A 86 13.10 -18.82 -40.05
C THR A 86 12.46 -20.00 -40.77
N ALA A 87 11.68 -20.81 -40.07
CA ALA A 87 10.93 -21.93 -40.67
C ALA A 87 10.02 -21.53 -41.85
N ARG A 88 9.66 -20.24 -41.97
CA ARG A 88 8.86 -19.72 -43.10
C ARG A 88 9.69 -19.52 -44.37
N THR A 89 10.97 -19.21 -44.24
CA THR A 89 11.90 -18.96 -45.35
C THR A 89 12.89 -20.11 -45.55
N CYS A 90 12.65 -21.25 -44.90
CA CYS A 90 13.52 -22.42 -44.99
C CYS A 90 13.35 -23.12 -46.33
N SER A 91 14.46 -23.33 -47.04
CA SER A 91 14.50 -24.09 -48.30
C SER A 91 14.11 -25.55 -48.15
N GLN A 92 14.19 -26.11 -46.94
CA GLN A 92 13.79 -27.49 -46.63
C GLN A 92 12.32 -27.64 -46.24
N ARG A 93 11.55 -26.54 -46.18
CA ARG A 93 10.13 -26.55 -45.82
C ARG A 93 9.29 -27.45 -46.73
N THR A 94 9.61 -27.52 -48.02
CA THR A 94 8.85 -28.30 -49.01
C THR A 94 9.22 -29.78 -49.01
N ARG A 95 10.33 -30.16 -48.37
CA ARG A 95 10.81 -31.55 -48.32
C ARG A 95 10.20 -32.37 -47.18
N ASN A 96 9.63 -31.70 -46.18
CA ASN A 96 9.15 -32.33 -44.94
C ASN A 96 7.61 -32.42 -44.87
N SER A 97 6.94 -32.31 -46.02
CA SER A 97 5.47 -32.36 -46.17
C SER A 97 4.97 -33.67 -46.79
N SER A 98 5.78 -34.75 -46.71
CA SER A 98 5.40 -36.10 -47.16
C SER A 98 4.96 -36.97 -45.99
#